data_AF-A0A842MRP7-F1
#
_entry.id   AF-A0A842MRP7-F1
#
_cell.length_a   1.000
_cell.length_b   1.000
_cell.length_c   1.000
_cell.angle_alpha   90.00
_cell.angle_beta   90.00
_cell.angle_gamma   90.00
#
_symmetry.space_group_name_H-M   'P 1'
#
loop_
_entity.id
_entity.type
_entity.pdbx_description
1 polymer ?
#
loop_
_entity_poly.entity_id
_entity_poly.type
_entity_poly.pdbx_seq_one_letter_code
_entity_poly.pdbx_strand_id
1 'polypeptide(L)' 'MGKVPDTEENMKQCICMDCPTFKGTPLTGGFFCAKGKAKEEAKKAGCICGKCPIYDKYMLQGGYFCI' A
#
# COMPACT_ATOMS: atom_id res chain seq x y z
N MET A 1 -2.55 10.77 -11.41
CA MET A 1 -2.61 9.68 -10.41
C MET A 1 -2.94 10.31 -9.07
N GLY A 2 -4.12 10.01 -8.51
CA GLY A 2 -4.56 10.61 -7.26
C GLY A 2 -3.61 10.24 -6.13
N LYS A 3 -2.84 11.21 -5.64
CA LYS A 3 -2.01 11.02 -4.46
C LYS A 3 -2.94 10.85 -3.27
N VAL A 4 -2.90 9.69 -2.63
CA VAL A 4 -3.51 9.54 -1.31
C VAL A 4 -2.76 10.48 -0.35
N PRO A 5 -3.44 11.38 0.36
CA PRO A 5 -2.81 12.26 1.34
C PRO A 5 -2.19 11.45 2.49
N ASP A 6 -0.94 11.76 2.84
CA ASP A 6 -0.24 11.22 4.01
C ASP A 6 -0.76 11.89 5.29
N THR A 7 -1.92 11.44 5.75
CA THR A 7 -2.57 11.90 6.97
C THR A 7 -2.68 10.76 7.98
N GLU A 8 -2.65 11.08 9.27
CA GLU A 8 -2.83 10.08 10.32
C GLU A 8 -4.14 9.29 10.19
N GLU A 9 -5.22 9.93 9.75
CA GLU A 9 -6.50 9.25 9.51
C GLU A 9 -6.35 8.16 8.45
N ASN A 10 -5.73 8.49 7.31
CA ASN A 10 -5.59 7.50 6.26
C ASN A 10 -4.59 6.39 6.64
N MET A 11 -3.56 6.73 7.42
CA MET A 11 -2.61 5.76 7.95
C MET A 11 -3.27 4.80 8.94
N LYS A 12 -4.21 5.26 9.77
CA LYS A 12 -5.00 4.39 10.67
C LYS A 12 -5.93 3.43 9.92
N GLN A 13 -6.40 3.83 8.74
CA GLN A 13 -7.25 2.98 7.89
C GLN A 13 -6.43 2.06 6.96
N CYS A 14 -5.11 2.23 6.90
CA CYS A 14 -4.24 1.46 6.04
C CYS A 14 -4.03 0.04 6.57
N ILE A 15 -4.38 -0.95 5.75
CA ILE A 15 -4.14 -2.37 6.06
C ILE A 15 -2.88 -2.93 5.40
N CYS A 16 -2.06 -2.09 4.76
CA CYS A 16 -0.88 -2.57 4.02
C CYS A 16 0.13 -3.30 4.90
N MET A 17 0.11 -3.08 6.22
CA MET A 17 0.96 -3.78 7.19
C MET A 17 0.69 -5.29 7.24
N ASP A 18 -0.53 -5.71 6.87
CA ASP A 18 -0.92 -7.12 6.80
C ASP A 18 -0.76 -7.72 5.40
N CYS A 19 -0.31 -6.94 4.42
CA CYS A 19 -0.14 -7.42 3.06
C CYS A 19 1.00 -8.45 3.00
N PRO A 20 0.78 -9.65 2.45
CA PRO A 20 1.81 -10.69 2.39
C PRO A 20 2.98 -10.28 1.49
N THR A 21 2.72 -9.53 0.42
CA THR A 21 3.79 -8.92 -0.40
C THR A 21 4.63 -7.94 0.42
N PHE A 22 4.02 -7.13 1.29
CA PHE A 22 4.76 -6.20 2.16
C PHE A 22 5.58 -6.93 3.22
N LYS A 23 5.02 -7.92 3.92
CA LYS A 23 5.74 -8.75 4.90
C LYS A 23 6.92 -9.51 4.30
N GLY A 24 6.87 -9.82 3.00
CA GLY A 24 7.97 -10.43 2.26
C GLY A 24 9.06 -9.45 1.78
N THR A 25 8.98 -8.17 2.17
CA THR A 25 9.95 -7.14 1.78
C THR A 25 10.59 -6.50 3.00
N PRO A 26 11.80 -5.94 2.88
CA PRO A 26 12.45 -5.18 3.96
C PRO A 26 11.81 -3.80 4.22
N LEU A 27 10.64 -3.53 3.65
CA LEU A 27 9.95 -2.25 3.78
C LEU A 27 9.42 -2.05 5.18
N THR A 28 9.42 -0.79 5.63
CA THR A 28 8.84 -0.36 6.90
C THR A 28 7.91 0.83 6.67
N GLY A 29 6.89 1.00 7.52
CA GLY A 29 6.02 2.18 7.48
C GLY A 29 4.74 2.10 6.63
N GLY A 30 4.55 1.04 5.84
CA GLY A 30 3.31 0.79 5.09
C GLY A 30 2.94 1.90 4.08
N PHE A 31 1.67 1.92 3.67
CA PHE A 31 1.06 3.05 2.96
C PHE A 31 1.68 3.42 1.59
N PHE A 32 2.11 2.41 0.83
CA PHE A 32 2.79 2.56 -0.47
C PHE A 32 1.98 3.24 -1.56
N CYS A 33 0.65 3.20 -1.49
CA CYS A 33 -0.21 3.93 -2.42
C CYS A 33 -0.06 5.47 -2.31
N ALA A 34 0.38 5.97 -1.15
CA ALA A 34 0.71 7.38 -0.93
C ALA A 34 2.22 7.64 -1.06
N LYS A 35 3.03 6.78 -0.42
CA LYS A 35 4.47 6.99 -0.24
C LYS A 35 5.33 6.52 -1.42
N GLY A 36 4.76 5.71 -2.31
CA GLY A 36 5.47 5.11 -3.44
C GLY A 36 6.08 3.75 -3.09
N LYS A 37 6.70 3.13 -4.08
CA LYS A 37 7.23 1.76 -4.01
C LYS A 37 8.60 1.67 -3.32
N ALA A 38 8.96 0.45 -2.94
CA ALA A 38 10.31 0.12 -2.49
C ALA A 38 11.38 0.47 -3.53
N LYS A 39 12.59 0.81 -3.07
CA LYS A 39 13.78 0.81 -3.92
C LYS A 39 14.27 -0.60 -4.24
N GLU A 40 13.92 -1.57 -3.41
CA GLU A 40 14.35 -2.97 -3.52
C GLU A 40 13.31 -3.80 -4.28
N GLU A 41 13.78 -4.85 -4.96
CA GLU A 41 12.92 -5.73 -5.76
C GLU A 41 12.01 -6.58 -4.86
N ALA A 42 10.75 -6.19 -4.78
CA ALA A 42 9.71 -6.92 -4.08
C ALA A 42 9.11 -8.04 -4.93
N LYS A 43 8.98 -9.25 -4.37
CA LYS A 43 8.31 -10.37 -5.04
C LYS A 43 6.81 -10.34 -4.79
N LYS A 44 6.02 -10.55 -5.85
CA LYS A 44 4.55 -10.65 -5.78
C LYS A 44 4.15 -11.94 -5.05
N ALA A 45 3.86 -11.83 -3.76
CA ALA A 45 3.32 -12.94 -2.95
C ALA A 45 1.78 -12.88 -2.82
N GLY A 46 1.17 -11.72 -3.10
CA GLY A 46 -0.27 -11.45 -3.00
C GLY A 46 -0.57 -10.04 -2.48
N CYS A 47 -1.57 -9.36 -3.02
CA CYS A 47 -1.93 -7.99 -2.63
C CYS A 47 -3.38 -7.94 -2.12
N ILE A 48 -3.55 -7.32 -0.96
CA ILE A 48 -4.86 -7.08 -0.32
C ILE A 48 -5.36 -5.65 -0.60
N CYS A 49 -4.77 -4.97 -1.59
CA CYS A 49 -5.00 -3.56 -1.84
C CYS A 49 -6.46 -3.26 -2.19
N GLY A 50 -7.13 -4.14 -2.95
CA GLY A 50 -8.57 -4.01 -3.25
C GLY A 50 -9.50 -4.22 -2.05
N LYS A 51 -8.99 -4.68 -0.90
CA LYS A 51 -9.73 -4.74 0.38
C LYS A 51 -9.41 -3.57 1.30
N CYS A 52 -8.49 -2.68 0.89
CA CYS A 52 -8.08 -1.55 1.70
C CYS A 52 -9.13 -0.44 1.63
N PRO A 53 -9.63 0.08 2.76
CA PRO A 53 -10.59 1.19 2.77
C PRO A 53 -10.08 2.42 2.02
N ILE A 54 -8.76 2.66 2.07
CA ILE A 54 -8.11 3.77 1.35
C ILE A 54 -8.14 3.57 -0.17
N TYR A 55 -8.03 2.32 -0.62
CA TYR A 55 -8.10 2.03 -2.05
C TYR A 55 -9.47 2.40 -2.61
N ASP A 56 -10.53 2.06 -1.88
CA ASP A 56 -11.91 2.38 -2.24
C ASP A 56 -12.20 3.89 -2.10
N LYS A 57 -11.84 4.48 -0.96
CA LYS A 57 -12.02 5.92 -0.66
C LYS A 57 -11.42 6.83 -1.73
N TYR A 58 -10.25 6.47 -2.27
CA TYR A 58 -9.56 7.24 -3.30
C TYR A 58 -9.71 6.67 -4.70
N MET A 59 -10.57 5.66 -4.89
CA MET A 59 -10.82 4.98 -6.16
C MET A 59 -9.52 4.65 -6.90
N LEU A 60 -8.55 4.12 -6.15
CA LEU A 60 -7.25 3.79 -6.71
C LEU A 60 -7.43 2.71 -7.78
N GLN A 61 -6.61 2.78 -8.82
CA GLN A 61 -6.61 1.78 -9.88
C GLN A 61 -5.31 0.97 -9.81
N GLY A 62 -5.42 -0.33 -10.09
CA GLY A 62 -4.29 -1.25 -10.05
C GLY A 62 -4.08 -1.87 -8.68
N GLY A 63 -2.83 -2.12 -8.31
CA GLY A 63 -2.47 -2.77 -7.05
C GLY A 63 -0.95 -2.88 -6.96
N TYR A 64 -0.47 -3.58 -5.93
CA TYR A 64 0.97 -3.79 -5.75
C TYR A 64 1.78 -2.48 -5.72
N PHE A 65 1.23 -1.41 -5.12
CA PHE A 65 1.90 -0.11 -5.01
C PHE A 65 3.25 -0.16 -4.28
N CYS A 66 3.54 -1.26 -3.58
CA CYS A 66 4.83 -1.53 -2.94
C CYS A 66 5.94 -1.97 -3.92
N ILE A 67 5.61 -2.30 -5.17
CA ILE A 67 6.51 -2.83 -6.22
C ILE A 67 6.69 -1.81 -7.35
#